data_AF-A0A9P4Y3L5-F1
#
_entry.id   AF-A0A9P4Y3L5-F1
#
_cell.length_a   1.000
_cell.length_b   1.000
_cell.length_c   1.000
_cell.angle_alpha   90.00
_cell.angle_beta   90.00
_cell.angle_gamma   90.00
#
_symmetry.space_group_name_H-M   'P 1'
#
loop_
_entity.id
_entity.type
_entity.pdbx_description
1 polymer ?
#
loop_
_entity_poly.entity_id
_entity_poly.type
_entity_poly.pdbx_seq_one_letter_code
_entity_poly.pdbx_strand_id
1 'polypeptide(L)'
;MPSTKTGLPTPSAYKHVDNDGNRVVPPPSASAGPSASQPTTKKRGRPPRAPSPTPRSVWESMAAPRYVPFLCEWAGCKAELQNIGTLRRHLRKVHTREGGGGVVPACRWAGCGGGGGGKEEEEETLKFERVCELDEHVDRKHLLPFVWFVGDGVRNDKLVIGPGRDREKEKEEVPAYLLGADGAQVTPWVRDQQVEDFATFKANRRRLKAILLQRDANAPSIVDEEEHA
;
A
#
# COMPACT_ATOMS: atom_id res chain seq x y z
N MET A 1 -22.85 -1.24 48.12
CA MET A 1 -21.65 -1.89 47.56
C MET A 1 -21.52 -1.44 46.10
N PRO A 2 -20.45 -0.71 45.74
CA PRO A 2 -20.41 0.18 44.59
C PRO A 2 -20.14 -0.53 43.25
N SER A 3 -20.76 0.04 42.21
CA SER A 3 -20.68 -0.31 40.80
C SER A 3 -19.37 0.20 40.18
N THR A 4 -18.54 -0.69 39.65
CA THR A 4 -17.31 -0.33 38.92
C THR A 4 -17.60 -0.18 37.43
N LYS A 5 -17.90 1.05 37.02
CA LYS A 5 -17.79 1.48 35.61
C LYS A 5 -16.32 1.50 35.22
N THR A 6 -15.88 0.54 34.42
CA THR A 6 -14.63 0.61 33.65
C THR A 6 -14.79 1.65 32.53
N GLY A 7 -14.50 2.90 32.85
CA GLY A 7 -14.43 4.00 31.89
C GLY A 7 -13.10 3.94 31.13
N LEU A 8 -13.09 3.31 29.95
CA LEU A 8 -11.98 3.45 29.01
C LEU A 8 -11.95 4.90 28.48
N PRO A 9 -10.81 5.60 28.58
CA PRO A 9 -10.71 6.99 28.13
C PRO A 9 -10.75 7.08 26.61
N THR A 10 -11.43 8.11 26.12
CA THR A 10 -11.56 8.42 24.69
C THR A 10 -10.21 8.88 24.09
N PRO A 11 -9.95 8.63 22.79
CA PRO A 11 -8.67 8.94 22.14
C PRO A 11 -8.28 10.43 22.12
N SER A 12 -9.15 11.33 22.60
CA SER A 12 -8.85 12.76 22.78
C SER A 12 -8.01 13.08 24.03
N ALA A 13 -7.83 12.12 24.95
CA ALA A 13 -7.10 12.33 26.22
C ALA A 13 -5.58 12.39 26.07
N TYR A 14 -5.01 12.02 24.92
CA TYR A 14 -3.56 11.99 24.69
C TYR A 14 -2.96 13.32 24.20
N LYS A 15 -3.77 14.39 24.06
CA LYS A 15 -3.30 15.64 23.46
C LYS A 15 -2.64 16.63 24.43
N HIS A 16 -2.57 16.33 25.72
CA HIS A 16 -2.01 17.24 26.73
C HIS A 16 -1.16 16.47 27.74
N VAL A 17 0.04 16.09 27.28
CA VAL A 17 1.12 15.56 28.11
C VAL A 17 2.33 16.43 27.82
N ASP A 18 2.97 16.94 28.87
CA ASP A 18 4.19 17.74 28.72
C ASP A 18 5.40 16.84 28.43
N ASN A 19 6.54 17.43 28.07
CA ASN A 19 7.78 16.69 27.76
C ASN A 19 8.28 15.79 28.91
N ASP A 20 7.83 16.03 30.15
CA ASP A 20 8.15 15.20 31.32
C ASP A 20 7.09 14.11 31.62
N GLY A 21 6.14 13.88 30.70
CA GLY A 21 5.16 12.78 30.78
C GLY A 21 4.02 13.01 31.78
N ASN A 22 3.89 14.22 32.34
CA ASN A 22 2.84 14.55 33.30
C ASN A 22 1.58 15.11 32.61
N ARG A 23 0.40 14.78 33.15
CA ARG A 23 -0.89 15.24 32.62
C ARG A 23 -1.19 16.67 33.06
N VAL A 24 -1.30 17.59 32.12
CA VAL A 24 -1.75 18.97 32.40
C VAL A 24 -3.24 19.09 32.23
N VAL A 25 -3.94 19.39 33.32
CA VAL A 25 -5.34 19.79 33.29
C VAL A 25 -5.37 21.31 33.06
N PRO A 26 -6.04 21.81 32.01
CA PRO A 26 -6.17 23.25 31.81
C PRO A 26 -7.02 23.87 32.95
N PRO A 27 -6.72 25.11 33.38
CA PRO A 27 -7.47 25.77 34.45
C PRO A 27 -8.94 25.99 34.06
N PRO A 28 -9.87 25.96 35.03
CA PRO A 28 -11.28 26.21 34.76
C PRO A 28 -11.50 27.64 34.25
N SER A 29 -12.18 27.77 33.12
CA SER A 29 -12.57 29.04 32.50
C SER A 29 -13.55 29.77 33.40
N ALA A 30 -13.12 30.86 34.05
CA ALA A 30 -13.98 31.75 34.83
C ALA A 30 -14.94 32.51 33.90
N SER A 31 -16.23 32.44 34.22
CA SER A 31 -17.31 33.12 33.52
C SER A 31 -17.49 34.57 33.97
N ALA A 32 -17.58 35.46 32.96
CA ALA A 32 -18.36 36.69 32.84
C ALA A 32 -18.33 37.79 33.94
N GLY A 33 -17.90 38.98 33.52
CA GLY A 33 -18.37 40.27 34.03
C GLY A 33 -18.86 41.15 32.85
N PRO A 34 -19.86 42.05 33.04
CA PRO A 34 -20.42 42.83 31.95
C PRO A 34 -19.66 44.16 31.78
N SER A 35 -19.23 44.49 30.56
CA SER A 35 -18.82 45.86 30.26
C SER A 35 -19.07 46.24 28.81
N ALA A 36 -19.90 47.28 28.69
CA ALA A 36 -19.96 48.33 27.67
C ALA A 36 -19.71 47.97 26.19
N SER A 37 -20.78 48.20 25.41
CA SER A 37 -20.82 48.28 23.96
C SER A 37 -19.76 49.22 23.38
N GLN A 38 -18.81 48.67 22.62
CA GLN A 38 -18.12 49.39 21.54
C GLN A 38 -18.34 48.66 20.21
N PRO A 39 -18.50 49.40 19.09
CA PRO A 39 -18.70 48.80 17.78
C PRO A 39 -17.40 48.14 17.32
N THR A 40 -17.41 46.81 17.20
CA THR A 40 -16.26 46.05 16.76
C THR A 40 -16.07 46.23 15.25
N THR A 41 -15.03 46.96 14.85
CA THR A 41 -14.54 46.90 13.48
C THR A 41 -14.10 45.46 13.22
N LYS A 42 -14.79 44.76 12.31
CA LYS A 42 -14.49 43.36 11.97
C LYS A 42 -13.02 43.23 11.56
N LYS A 43 -12.22 42.53 12.36
CA LYS A 43 -10.84 42.18 12.00
C LYS A 43 -10.90 41.38 10.69
N ARG A 44 -10.18 41.82 9.66
CA ARG A 44 -10.07 41.06 8.40
C ARG A 44 -9.59 39.65 8.74
N GLY A 45 -10.42 38.67 8.38
CA GLY A 45 -10.11 37.25 8.61
C GLY A 45 -8.88 36.83 7.83
N ARG A 46 -8.30 35.70 8.25
CA ARG A 46 -7.18 35.04 7.57
C ARG A 46 -7.53 34.88 6.09
N PRO A 47 -6.62 35.20 5.15
CA PRO A 47 -6.90 35.05 3.73
C PRO A 47 -7.37 33.61 3.45
N PRO A 48 -8.29 33.42 2.50
CA PRO A 48 -8.78 32.10 2.14
C PRO A 48 -7.58 31.19 1.82
N ARG A 49 -7.59 29.99 2.39
CA ARG A 49 -6.57 28.98 2.05
C ARG A 49 -6.66 28.72 0.56
N ALA A 50 -5.51 28.57 -0.09
CA ALA A 50 -5.46 28.09 -1.45
C ALA A 50 -6.30 26.81 -1.59
N PRO A 51 -7.04 26.64 -2.69
CA PRO A 51 -7.86 25.45 -2.91
C PRO A 51 -6.98 24.21 -2.80
N SER A 52 -7.47 23.18 -2.11
CA SER A 52 -6.75 21.91 -2.03
C SER A 52 -6.55 21.36 -3.44
N PRO A 53 -5.35 20.85 -3.78
CA PRO A 53 -5.09 20.29 -5.10
C PRO A 53 -6.10 19.18 -5.40
N THR A 54 -6.56 19.11 -6.65
CA THR A 54 -7.52 18.09 -7.07
C THR A 54 -6.89 16.70 -6.94
N PRO A 55 -7.68 15.64 -6.64
CA PRO A 55 -7.15 14.28 -6.58
C PRO A 55 -6.37 13.87 -7.83
N ARG A 56 -6.73 14.41 -9.00
CA ARG A 56 -6.02 14.20 -10.27
C ARG A 56 -4.67 14.90 -10.31
N SER A 57 -4.57 16.15 -9.86
CA SER A 57 -3.28 16.86 -9.78
C SER A 57 -2.33 16.24 -8.74
N VAL A 58 -2.89 15.74 -7.63
CA VAL A 58 -2.15 14.98 -6.62
C VAL A 58 -1.68 13.65 -7.22
N TRP A 59 -2.55 12.95 -7.95
CA TRP A 59 -2.16 11.76 -8.70
C TRP A 59 -1.07 12.09 -9.72
N GLU A 60 -1.24 13.02 -10.65
CA GLU A 60 -0.26 13.36 -11.69
C GLU A 60 1.10 13.84 -11.11
N SER A 61 1.08 14.57 -10.00
CA SER A 61 2.32 14.96 -9.30
C SER A 61 3.00 13.81 -8.55
N MET A 62 2.25 12.77 -8.15
CA MET A 62 2.78 11.57 -7.50
C MET A 62 3.01 10.39 -8.47
N ALA A 63 2.36 10.37 -9.64
CA ALA A 63 2.04 9.16 -10.38
C ALA A 63 2.33 9.29 -11.89
N ALA A 64 3.61 9.40 -12.22
CA ALA A 64 4.10 8.34 -13.07
C ALA A 64 4.51 7.21 -12.12
N PRO A 65 3.73 6.10 -11.98
CA PRO A 65 4.22 4.93 -11.28
C PRO A 65 5.51 4.49 -11.97
N ARG A 66 6.65 4.85 -11.37
CA ARG A 66 7.96 4.45 -11.84
C ARG A 66 8.16 3.02 -11.37
N TYR A 67 7.90 2.08 -12.26
CA TYR A 67 8.19 0.68 -12.00
C TYR A 67 9.69 0.53 -11.78
N VAL A 68 10.05 -0.13 -10.68
CA VAL A 68 11.43 -0.53 -10.44
C VAL A 68 11.71 -1.73 -11.35
N PRO A 69 12.65 -1.63 -12.31
CA PRO A 69 12.96 -2.75 -13.18
C PRO A 69 13.65 -3.86 -12.40
N PHE A 70 13.31 -5.12 -12.71
CA PHE A 70 13.97 -6.30 -12.16
C PHE A 70 15.17 -6.62 -13.06
N LEU A 71 16.35 -6.14 -12.69
CA LEU A 71 17.58 -6.34 -13.45
C LEU A 71 18.17 -7.72 -13.18
N CYS A 72 18.56 -8.43 -14.23
CA CYS A 72 19.38 -9.63 -14.11
C CYS A 72 20.86 -9.22 -14.03
N GLU A 73 21.47 -9.39 -12.87
CA GLU A 73 22.88 -9.04 -12.64
C GLU A 73 23.83 -10.22 -12.85
N TRP A 74 23.39 -11.25 -13.58
CA TRP A 74 24.27 -12.33 -13.99
C TRP A 74 25.40 -11.79 -14.88
N ALA A 75 26.61 -12.30 -14.74
CA ALA A 75 27.77 -11.82 -15.51
C ALA A 75 27.49 -11.82 -17.02
N GLY A 76 27.48 -10.62 -17.62
CA GLY A 76 27.22 -10.39 -19.04
C GLY A 76 25.74 -10.35 -19.44
N CYS A 77 24.80 -10.48 -18.50
CA CYS A 77 23.37 -10.32 -18.76
C CYS A 77 22.93 -8.86 -18.55
N LYS A 78 22.05 -8.37 -19.43
CA LYS A 78 21.47 -7.02 -19.37
C LYS A 78 19.93 -7.09 -19.44
N ALA A 79 19.36 -8.21 -19.02
CA ALA A 79 17.92 -8.40 -19.11
C ALA A 79 17.22 -7.54 -18.06
N GLU A 80 16.27 -6.72 -18.52
CA GLU A 80 15.37 -5.96 -17.67
C GLU A 80 14.01 -6.64 -17.67
N LEU A 81 13.52 -7.02 -16.48
CA LEU A 81 12.30 -7.78 -16.31
C LEU A 81 11.28 -7.00 -15.49
N GLN A 82 10.00 -7.36 -15.63
CA GLN A 82 8.89 -6.61 -15.05
C GLN A 82 8.45 -7.12 -13.68
N ASN A 83 8.81 -8.36 -13.34
CA ASN A 83 8.44 -9.00 -12.08
C ASN A 83 9.44 -10.07 -11.67
N ILE A 84 9.40 -10.49 -10.40
CA ILE A 84 10.31 -11.50 -9.89
C ILE A 84 10.08 -12.88 -10.52
N GLY A 85 8.82 -13.21 -10.85
CA GLY A 85 8.47 -14.50 -11.45
C GLY A 85 9.11 -14.70 -12.83
N THR A 86 9.20 -13.63 -13.61
CA THR A 86 9.87 -13.59 -14.91
C THR A 86 11.38 -13.63 -14.74
N LEU A 87 11.95 -12.94 -13.75
CA LEU A 87 13.38 -13.02 -13.44
C LEU A 87 13.79 -14.45 -13.01
N ARG A 88 13.05 -15.10 -12.11
CA ARG A 88 13.26 -16.52 -11.74
C ARG A 88 13.22 -17.45 -12.95
N ARG A 89 12.23 -17.26 -13.84
CA ARG A 89 12.11 -18.05 -15.06
C ARG A 89 13.25 -17.77 -16.05
N HIS A 90 13.68 -16.52 -16.15
CA HIS A 90 14.80 -16.09 -16.97
C HIS A 90 16.10 -16.78 -16.50
N LEU A 91 16.38 -16.74 -15.20
CA LEU A 91 17.55 -17.39 -14.60
C LEU A 91 17.58 -18.89 -14.94
N ARG A 92 16.51 -19.63 -14.64
CA ARG A 92 16.42 -21.06 -14.95
C ARG A 92 16.63 -21.40 -16.42
N LYS A 93 16.14 -20.57 -17.34
CA LYS A 93 16.20 -20.86 -18.79
C LYS A 93 17.47 -20.39 -19.47
N VAL A 94 18.06 -19.29 -18.99
CA VAL A 94 19.18 -18.60 -19.65
C VAL A 94 20.50 -18.91 -18.95
N HIS A 95 20.49 -19.05 -17.62
CA HIS A 95 21.69 -19.15 -16.80
C HIS A 95 21.85 -20.51 -16.13
N THR A 96 20.76 -21.12 -15.67
CA THR A 96 20.78 -22.45 -15.04
C THR A 96 20.49 -23.60 -16.00
N ARG A 97 20.33 -23.34 -17.30
CA ARG A 97 20.17 -24.41 -18.30
C ARG A 97 21.47 -25.19 -18.39
N GLU A 98 21.40 -26.49 -18.13
CA GLU A 98 22.49 -27.44 -18.30
C GLU A 98 23.10 -27.23 -19.69
N GLY A 99 24.27 -26.58 -19.75
CA GLY A 99 25.10 -26.63 -20.93
C GLY A 99 25.48 -28.09 -21.09
N GLY A 100 24.97 -28.75 -22.14
CA GLY A 100 25.12 -30.18 -22.40
C GLY A 100 26.57 -30.61 -22.62
N GLY A 101 27.40 -30.54 -21.57
CA GLY A 101 28.85 -30.71 -21.63
C GLY A 101 29.54 -30.73 -20.27
N GLY A 102 28.90 -31.29 -19.24
CA GLY A 102 29.57 -31.63 -17.96
C GLY A 102 30.13 -30.45 -17.16
N VAL A 103 29.68 -29.22 -17.41
CA VAL A 103 30.14 -28.03 -16.68
C VAL A 103 29.38 -27.93 -15.36
N VAL A 104 30.13 -27.91 -14.25
CA VAL A 104 29.59 -27.76 -12.89
C VAL A 104 28.78 -26.46 -12.78
N PRO A 105 27.52 -26.49 -12.30
CA PRO A 105 26.71 -25.29 -12.14
C PRO A 105 27.37 -24.35 -11.14
N ALA A 106 27.59 -23.09 -11.52
CA ALA A 106 28.23 -22.08 -10.67
C ALA A 106 27.48 -20.75 -10.70
N CYS A 107 27.38 -20.10 -9.54
CA CYS A 107 26.80 -18.76 -9.44
C CYS A 107 27.73 -17.75 -10.12
N ARG A 108 27.19 -16.93 -11.02
CA ARG A 108 27.90 -15.80 -11.63
C ARG A 108 27.13 -14.49 -11.47
N TRP A 109 26.34 -14.39 -10.40
CA TRP A 109 25.66 -13.14 -10.05
C TRP A 109 26.71 -12.07 -9.70
N ALA A 110 26.42 -10.80 -9.95
CA ALA A 110 27.32 -9.70 -9.61
C ALA A 110 27.70 -9.74 -8.12
N GLY A 111 28.99 -9.82 -7.81
CA GLY A 111 29.49 -9.94 -6.43
C GLY A 111 29.31 -11.32 -5.78
N CYS A 112 28.78 -12.32 -6.49
CA CYS A 112 28.71 -13.70 -6.04
C CYS A 112 29.95 -14.48 -6.51
N GLY A 113 30.68 -15.09 -5.57
CA GLY A 113 31.79 -16.01 -5.90
C GLY A 113 33.16 -15.36 -6.09
N GLY A 114 33.42 -14.19 -5.51
CA GLY A 114 34.78 -13.64 -5.33
C GLY A 114 34.90 -12.13 -5.54
N GLY A 115 35.42 -11.41 -4.53
CA GLY A 115 36.03 -10.08 -4.72
C GLY A 115 35.26 -8.85 -4.23
N GLY A 116 34.30 -8.98 -3.31
CA GLY A 116 33.49 -7.86 -2.82
C GLY A 116 33.60 -7.59 -1.31
N GLY A 117 34.81 -7.32 -0.81
CA GLY A 117 35.07 -6.58 0.43
C GLY A 117 34.31 -7.00 1.70
N GLY A 118 34.79 -8.04 2.39
CA GLY A 118 34.47 -8.24 3.81
C GLY A 118 34.52 -9.69 4.28
N LYS A 119 35.68 -10.07 4.83
CA LYS A 119 35.95 -11.27 5.67
C LYS A 119 35.98 -12.63 4.94
N GLU A 120 37.22 -13.06 4.69
CA GLU A 120 37.78 -14.39 4.98
C GLU A 120 36.79 -15.56 5.21
N GLU A 121 36.04 -15.96 4.19
CA GLU A 121 35.59 -17.34 4.03
C GLU A 121 35.72 -17.69 2.54
N GLU A 122 36.68 -18.59 2.27
CA GLU A 122 36.98 -19.31 1.03
C GLU A 122 36.60 -18.66 -0.32
N GLU A 123 37.66 -18.27 -1.03
CA GLU A 123 37.71 -18.06 -2.47
C GLU A 123 37.42 -19.38 -3.22
N GLU A 124 36.20 -19.88 -3.11
CA GLU A 124 35.64 -20.86 -4.03
C GLU A 124 34.51 -20.19 -4.79
N THR A 125 34.67 -20.08 -6.11
CA THR A 125 33.53 -20.01 -7.02
C THR A 125 32.49 -21.01 -6.53
N LEU A 126 31.35 -20.52 -6.03
CA LEU A 126 30.31 -21.37 -5.45
C LEU A 126 29.77 -22.28 -6.56
N LYS A 127 30.39 -23.46 -6.63
CA LYS A 127 30.09 -24.56 -7.51
C LYS A 127 29.09 -25.43 -6.78
N PHE A 128 28.06 -25.83 -7.48
CA PHE A 128 26.99 -26.65 -6.97
C PHE A 128 27.07 -28.02 -7.62
N GLU A 129 26.65 -29.06 -6.92
CA GLU A 129 26.58 -30.40 -7.50
C GLU A 129 25.36 -30.50 -8.42
N ARG A 130 24.27 -29.81 -8.05
CA ARG A 130 23.01 -29.84 -8.77
C ARG A 130 22.50 -28.46 -9.13
N VAL A 131 21.81 -28.38 -10.27
CA VAL A 131 21.12 -27.17 -10.76
C VAL A 131 20.13 -26.62 -9.73
N CYS A 132 19.43 -27.48 -9.00
CA CYS A 132 18.47 -27.05 -7.98
C CYS A 132 19.12 -26.33 -6.79
N GLU A 133 20.36 -26.69 -6.43
CA GLU A 133 21.09 -26.02 -5.35
C GLU A 133 21.57 -24.64 -5.79
N LEU A 134 21.99 -24.51 -7.06
CA LEU A 134 22.29 -23.22 -7.65
C LEU A 134 21.04 -22.32 -7.70
N ASP A 135 19.89 -22.86 -8.13
CA ASP A 135 18.63 -22.11 -8.16
C ASP A 135 18.22 -21.64 -6.75
N GLU A 136 18.30 -22.53 -5.75
CA GLU A 136 17.96 -22.21 -4.35
C GLU A 136 18.92 -21.19 -3.74
N HIS A 137 20.21 -21.29 -4.07
CA HIS A 137 21.22 -20.30 -3.69
C HIS A 137 20.90 -18.91 -4.25
N VAL A 138 20.61 -18.83 -5.56
CA VAL A 138 20.30 -17.56 -6.22
C VAL A 138 19.00 -16.98 -5.67
N ASP A 139 17.99 -17.82 -5.46
CA ASP A 139 16.73 -17.42 -4.87
C ASP A 139 16.92 -16.82 -3.46
N ARG A 140 17.72 -17.46 -2.60
CA ARG A 140 17.92 -17.01 -1.21
C ARG A 140 18.89 -15.84 -1.07
N LYS A 141 20.03 -15.85 -1.76
CA LYS A 141 21.07 -14.83 -1.57
C LYS A 141 20.82 -13.56 -2.39
N HIS A 142 20.26 -13.69 -3.59
CA HIS A 142 20.14 -12.55 -4.51
C HIS A 142 18.71 -12.07 -4.67
N LEU A 143 17.77 -13.00 -4.91
CA LEU A 143 16.40 -12.62 -5.22
C LEU A 143 15.58 -12.27 -3.98
N LEU A 144 15.72 -13.03 -2.89
CA LEU A 144 14.93 -12.81 -1.68
C LEU A 144 15.17 -11.42 -1.07
N PRO A 145 16.42 -10.95 -0.85
CA PRO A 145 16.65 -9.58 -0.37
C PRO A 145 16.07 -8.50 -1.29
N PHE A 146 16.16 -8.72 -2.61
CA PHE A 146 15.59 -7.81 -3.60
C PHE A 146 14.05 -7.76 -3.52
N VAL A 147 13.39 -8.91 -3.40
CA VAL A 147 11.94 -9.02 -3.23
C VAL A 147 11.47 -8.38 -1.93
N TRP A 148 12.25 -8.51 -0.84
CA TRP A 148 11.93 -7.82 0.41
C TRP A 148 11.96 -6.30 0.26
N PHE A 149 12.82 -5.76 -0.61
CA PHE A 149 12.94 -4.32 -0.84
C PHE A 149 11.92 -3.76 -1.84
N VAL A 150 11.66 -4.48 -2.95
CA VAL A 150 10.87 -3.98 -4.10
C VAL A 150 9.49 -4.63 -4.20
N GLY A 151 9.29 -5.79 -3.56
CA GLY A 151 8.11 -6.65 -3.74
C GLY A 151 8.21 -7.54 -4.99
N ASP A 152 7.10 -8.20 -5.34
CA ASP A 152 7.06 -9.18 -6.43
C ASP A 152 6.91 -8.58 -7.84
N GLY A 153 6.53 -7.30 -7.93
CA GLY A 153 6.22 -6.63 -9.19
C GLY A 153 4.83 -6.98 -9.75
N VAL A 154 4.54 -6.50 -10.96
CA VAL A 154 3.22 -6.71 -11.58
C VAL A 154 3.06 -8.16 -12.00
N ARG A 155 2.00 -8.78 -11.47
CA ARG A 155 1.58 -10.14 -11.80
C ARG A 155 0.97 -10.16 -13.21
N ASN A 156 1.63 -10.87 -14.14
CA ASN A 156 1.16 -11.02 -15.53
C ASN A 156 0.06 -12.10 -15.67
N ASP A 157 -0.32 -12.70 -14.56
CA ASP A 157 -1.40 -13.65 -14.40
C ASP A 157 -2.74 -12.89 -14.43
N LYS A 158 -3.17 -12.63 -15.67
CA LYS A 158 -4.48 -12.13 -16.09
C LYS A 158 -4.72 -10.64 -15.83
N LEU A 159 -5.06 -9.92 -16.91
CA LEU A 159 -5.57 -8.55 -16.84
C LEU A 159 -6.87 -8.56 -16.02
N VAL A 160 -6.82 -8.14 -14.77
CA VAL A 160 -8.04 -7.79 -14.00
C VAL A 160 -8.55 -6.43 -14.48
N ILE A 161 -8.82 -6.33 -15.79
CA ILE A 161 -9.49 -5.19 -16.42
C ILE A 161 -10.51 -5.78 -17.39
N GLY A 162 -11.61 -6.27 -16.83
CA GLY A 162 -12.75 -6.75 -17.61
C GLY A 162 -13.71 -7.59 -16.76
N PRO A 163 -15.03 -7.37 -16.85
CA PRO A 163 -15.98 -8.28 -16.25
C PRO A 163 -16.02 -9.54 -17.12
N GLY A 164 -15.42 -10.62 -16.63
CA GLY A 164 -15.65 -11.96 -17.15
C GLY A 164 -14.51 -12.55 -17.98
N ARG A 165 -13.71 -13.39 -17.33
CA ARG A 165 -13.61 -14.83 -17.65
C ARG A 165 -12.62 -15.46 -16.69
N ASP A 166 -13.13 -15.83 -15.52
CA ASP A 166 -12.70 -16.99 -14.74
C ASP A 166 -13.90 -17.34 -13.86
N ARG A 167 -14.83 -18.08 -14.45
CA ARG A 167 -15.92 -18.74 -13.73
C ARG A 167 -15.55 -20.20 -13.51
N GLU A 168 -14.30 -20.45 -13.13
CA GLU A 168 -14.03 -21.63 -12.32
C GLU A 168 -14.54 -21.26 -10.93
N LYS A 169 -15.69 -21.84 -10.60
CA LYS A 169 -16.12 -22.00 -9.22
C LYS A 169 -15.07 -22.88 -8.54
N GLU A 170 -13.91 -22.33 -8.24
CA GLU A 170 -13.24 -22.74 -7.02
C GLU A 170 -14.27 -22.46 -5.94
N LYS A 171 -14.78 -23.54 -5.34
CA LYS A 171 -15.43 -23.42 -4.06
C LYS A 171 -14.40 -22.67 -3.23
N GLU A 172 -14.68 -21.40 -2.96
CA GLU A 172 -13.88 -20.53 -2.15
C GLU A 172 -13.91 -21.13 -0.75
N GLU A 173 -13.10 -22.17 -0.57
CA GLU A 173 -13.00 -22.96 0.62
C GLU A 173 -12.37 -22.01 1.63
N VAL A 174 -13.21 -21.55 2.55
CA VAL A 174 -12.82 -20.56 3.55
C VAL A 174 -11.55 -21.08 4.22
N PRO A 175 -10.43 -20.34 4.13
CA PRO A 175 -9.16 -20.79 4.69
C PRO A 175 -9.31 -21.23 6.15
N ALA A 176 -8.63 -22.32 6.53
CA ALA A 176 -8.80 -22.95 7.84
C ALA A 176 -8.60 -21.99 9.04
N TYR A 177 -7.81 -20.93 8.88
CA TYR A 177 -7.61 -19.91 9.92
C TYR A 177 -8.83 -19.00 10.17
N LEU A 178 -9.84 -19.02 9.29
CA LEU A 178 -11.11 -18.30 9.44
C LEU A 178 -12.23 -19.18 10.04
N LEU A 179 -11.95 -20.47 10.25
CA LEU A 179 -12.82 -21.43 10.89
C LEU A 179 -12.39 -21.64 12.35
N GLY A 180 -13.36 -21.78 13.25
CA GLY A 180 -13.14 -22.13 14.65
C GLY A 180 -12.75 -23.61 14.79
N ALA A 181 -12.40 -24.02 16.01
CA ALA A 181 -12.05 -25.41 16.31
C ALA A 181 -13.19 -26.42 16.03
N ASP A 182 -14.42 -25.93 15.95
CA ASP A 182 -15.66 -26.63 15.61
C ASP A 182 -15.96 -26.62 14.09
N GLY A 183 -15.11 -25.99 13.27
CA GLY A 183 -15.36 -25.78 11.84
C GLY A 183 -16.40 -24.71 11.55
N ALA A 184 -16.91 -24.00 12.56
CA ALA A 184 -17.81 -22.88 12.37
C ALA A 184 -17.01 -21.63 12.01
N GLN A 185 -17.48 -20.85 11.05
CA GLN A 185 -16.78 -19.64 10.66
C GLN A 185 -16.90 -18.56 11.74
N VAL A 186 -15.77 -18.08 12.25
CA VAL A 186 -15.71 -17.12 13.36
C VAL A 186 -16.06 -15.70 12.90
N THR A 187 -15.89 -15.40 11.60
CA THR A 187 -16.19 -14.10 11.01
C THR A 187 -17.45 -14.16 10.14
N PRO A 188 -18.45 -13.29 10.36
CA PRO A 188 -19.60 -13.18 9.47
C PRO A 188 -19.15 -12.92 8.02
N TRP A 189 -19.74 -13.63 7.07
CA TRP A 189 -19.49 -13.38 5.64
C TRP A 189 -20.00 -12.00 5.24
N VAL A 190 -19.13 -11.21 4.59
CA VAL A 190 -19.47 -9.85 4.11
C VAL A 190 -20.13 -9.88 2.72
N ARG A 191 -20.01 -10.99 1.98
CA ARG A 191 -20.40 -11.05 0.55
C ARG A 191 -21.88 -10.82 0.31
N ASP A 192 -22.73 -11.42 1.14
CA ASP A 192 -24.19 -11.35 1.01
C ASP A 192 -24.82 -10.54 2.15
N GLN A 193 -24.01 -9.76 2.87
CA GLN A 193 -24.51 -8.90 3.92
C GLN A 193 -25.42 -7.83 3.30
N GLN A 194 -26.71 -7.87 3.64
CA GLN A 194 -27.64 -6.82 3.26
C GLN A 194 -27.28 -5.54 4.03
N VAL A 195 -26.54 -4.65 3.37
CA VAL A 195 -26.14 -3.36 3.92
C VAL A 195 -27.32 -2.39 4.00
N GLU A 196 -28.24 -2.49 3.04
CA GLU A 196 -29.42 -1.63 2.95
C GLU A 196 -30.59 -2.34 2.24
N ASP A 197 -31.82 -1.98 2.59
CA ASP A 197 -33.03 -2.44 1.91
C ASP A 197 -33.22 -1.74 0.54
N PHE A 198 -34.09 -2.29 -0.31
CA PHE A 198 -34.28 -1.76 -1.66
C PHE A 198 -34.82 -0.32 -1.67
N ALA A 199 -35.63 0.05 -0.68
CA ALA A 199 -36.20 1.40 -0.59
C ALA A 199 -35.14 2.42 -0.17
N THR A 200 -34.31 2.10 0.83
CA THR A 200 -33.18 2.94 1.22
C THR A 200 -32.12 3.04 0.11
N PHE A 201 -31.77 1.95 -0.58
CA PHE A 201 -30.89 1.98 -1.76
C PHE A 201 -31.38 2.99 -2.80
N LYS A 202 -32.67 2.97 -3.13
CA LYS A 202 -33.26 3.88 -4.12
C LYS A 202 -33.23 5.33 -3.65
N ALA A 203 -33.50 5.59 -2.37
CA ALA A 203 -33.43 6.93 -1.79
C ALA A 203 -31.98 7.47 -1.76
N ASN A 204 -31.03 6.64 -1.34
CA ASN A 204 -29.61 6.96 -1.30
C ASN A 204 -29.05 7.22 -2.70
N ARG A 205 -29.42 6.39 -3.69
CA ARG A 205 -29.04 6.61 -5.10
C ARG A 205 -29.56 7.94 -5.65
N ARG A 206 -30.79 8.34 -5.30
CA ARG A 206 -31.36 9.65 -5.67
C ARG A 206 -30.61 10.79 -5.00
N ARG A 207 -30.33 10.67 -3.71
CA ARG A 207 -29.58 11.66 -2.93
C ARG A 207 -28.16 11.83 -3.47
N LEU A 208 -27.46 10.74 -3.75
CA LEU A 208 -26.13 10.77 -4.35
C LEU A 208 -26.14 11.46 -5.71
N LYS A 209 -27.13 11.15 -6.57
CA LYS A 209 -27.28 11.82 -7.87
C LYS A 209 -27.50 13.33 -7.72
N ALA A 210 -28.30 13.76 -6.76
CA ALA A 210 -28.52 15.18 -6.49
C ALA A 210 -27.24 15.89 -6.00
N ILE A 211 -26.48 15.25 -5.10
CA ILE A 211 -25.20 15.77 -4.61
C ILE A 211 -24.18 15.92 -5.76
N LEU A 212 -24.10 14.92 -6.65
CA LEU A 212 -23.21 14.98 -7.81
C LEU A 212 -23.60 16.12 -8.75
N LEU A 213 -24.90 16.27 -9.05
CA LEU A 213 -25.38 17.38 -9.87
C LEU A 213 -25.07 18.74 -9.25
N GLN A 214 -25.28 18.89 -7.94
CA GLN A 214 -24.97 20.13 -7.21
C GLN A 214 -23.46 20.42 -7.21
N ARG A 215 -22.62 19.40 -7.05
CA ARG A 215 -21.17 19.55 -7.16
C ARG A 215 -20.75 20.04 -8.54
N ASP A 216 -21.33 19.47 -9.59
CA ASP A 216 -21.00 19.84 -10.97
C ASP A 216 -21.50 21.26 -11.30
N ALA A 217 -22.65 21.68 -10.76
CA ALA A 217 -23.13 23.06 -10.87
C ALA A 217 -22.29 24.08 -10.07
N ASN A 218 -21.71 23.65 -8.95
CA ASN A 218 -20.80 24.46 -8.13
C ASN A 218 -19.34 24.41 -8.64
N ALA A 219 -19.05 23.63 -9.69
CA ALA A 219 -17.72 23.58 -10.25
C ALA A 219 -17.40 24.95 -10.90
N PRO A 220 -16.27 25.59 -10.56
CA PRO A 220 -15.92 26.88 -11.14
C PRO A 220 -15.80 26.75 -12.65
N SER A 221 -16.44 27.65 -13.39
CA SER A 221 -16.29 27.73 -14.83
C SER A 221 -14.91 28.35 -15.12
N ILE A 222 -14.14 27.74 -16.02
CA ILE A 222 -12.75 28.15 -16.34
C ILE A 222 -12.70 29.57 -16.93
N VAL A 223 -13.85 30.15 -17.29
CA VAL A 223 -13.98 31.49 -17.90
C VAL A 223 -14.10 32.64 -16.90
N ASP A 224 -14.40 32.38 -15.62
CA ASP A 224 -14.55 33.44 -14.61
C ASP A 224 -13.20 33.90 -13.99
N GLU A 225 -12.08 33.24 -14.32
CA GLU A 225 -10.75 33.59 -13.80
C GLU A 225 -10.01 34.67 -14.64
N GLU A 226 -10.47 34.98 -15.85
CA GLU A 226 -9.83 35.98 -16.73
C GLU A 226 -10.41 37.40 -16.61
N GLU A 227 -11.58 37.60 -15.99
CA GLU A 227 -12.22 38.93 -15.89
C GLU A 227 -11.80 39.76 -14.66
N HIS A 228 -10.83 39.25 -13.87
CA HIS A 228 -10.34 39.89 -12.65
C HIS A 228 -8.81 40.10 -12.59
N ALA A 229 -8.12 40.04 -13.73
CA ALA A 229 -6.70 40.39 -13.85
C ALA A 229 -6.50 41.80 -14.42
#